data_AF-A0A0Q6MN86-F1
#
_entry.id   AF-A0A0Q6MN86-F1
#
_cell.length_a   1.000
_cell.length_b   1.000
_cell.length_c   1.000
_cell.angle_alpha   90.00
_cell.angle_beta   90.00
_cell.angle_gamma   90.00
#
_symmetry.space_group_name_H-M   'P 1'
#
loop_
_entity.id
_entity.type
_entity.pdbx_description
1 polymer ?
#
loop_
_entity_poly.entity_id
_entity_poly.type
_entity_poly.pdbx_seq_one_letter_code
_entity_poly.pdbx_strand_id
1 'polypeptide(L)' 'MNHSNPRVEYPDLFKLSVDERLELVEELWDSIAADAAPEPESAAVVAILEERMAQYRADPASGISWEEARRLMRED' A
#
# COMPACT_ATOMS: atom_id res chain seq x y z
N MET A 1 4.85 -26.66 6.44
CA MET A 1 3.54 -26.44 5.82
C MET A 1 3.80 -25.99 4.39
N ASN A 2 3.18 -26.64 3.39
CA ASN A 2 3.35 -26.31 1.97
C ASN A 2 2.77 -24.91 1.71
N HIS A 3 3.59 -23.94 1.32
CA HIS A 3 3.09 -22.71 0.70
C HIS A 3 2.68 -23.07 -0.73
N SER A 4 1.47 -23.62 -0.90
CA SER A 4 0.84 -23.77 -2.21
C SER A 4 0.84 -22.40 -2.90
N ASN A 5 1.45 -22.33 -4.07
CA ASN A 5 1.45 -21.17 -4.94
C ASN A 5 -0.01 -20.89 -5.38
N PRO A 6 -0.66 -19.80 -4.91
CA PRO A 6 -2.13 -19.64 -4.87
C PRO A 6 -2.76 -19.23 -6.21
N ARG A 7 -2.03 -19.31 -7.33
CA ARG A 7 -2.51 -18.83 -8.65
C ARG A 7 -3.73 -19.58 -9.21
N VAL A 8 -4.30 -20.53 -8.47
CA VAL A 8 -5.42 -21.39 -8.91
C VAL A 8 -6.70 -21.25 -8.05
N GLU A 9 -6.74 -20.44 -6.98
CA GLU A 9 -7.91 -20.52 -6.07
C GLU A 9 -9.12 -19.62 -6.41
N TYR A 10 -9.00 -18.64 -7.31
CA TYR A 10 -10.13 -17.76 -7.65
C TYR A 10 -10.17 -17.35 -9.13
N PRO A 11 -10.40 -18.30 -10.06
CA PRO A 11 -10.40 -18.00 -11.50
C PRO A 11 -11.49 -16.99 -11.91
N ASP A 12 -12.57 -16.90 -11.13
CA ASP A 12 -13.67 -15.97 -11.42
C ASP A 12 -13.28 -14.50 -11.20
N LEU A 13 -12.30 -14.20 -10.32
CA LEU A 13 -11.82 -12.82 -10.12
C LEU A 13 -11.17 -12.25 -11.38
N PHE A 14 -10.54 -13.11 -12.19
CA PHE A 14 -9.92 -12.69 -13.44
C PHE A 14 -10.91 -12.53 -14.60
N LYS A 15 -12.19 -12.93 -14.41
CA LYS A 15 -13.27 -12.66 -15.37
C LYS A 15 -13.87 -11.26 -15.21
N LEU A 16 -13.69 -10.66 -14.03
CA LEU A 16 -14.09 -9.28 -13.74
C LEU A 16 -13.31 -8.30 -14.62
N SER A 17 -13.88 -7.14 -14.88
CA SER A 17 -13.18 -5.99 -15.46
C SER A 17 -12.08 -5.48 -14.50
N VAL A 18 -11.22 -4.58 -14.99
CA VAL A 18 -10.20 -3.95 -14.13
C VAL A 18 -10.85 -3.18 -12.98
N ASP A 19 -11.90 -2.42 -13.28
CA ASP A 19 -12.57 -1.56 -12.30
C ASP A 19 -13.25 -2.39 -11.21
N GLU A 20 -13.97 -3.46 -11.59
CA GLU A 20 -14.59 -4.38 -10.63
C GLU A 20 -13.55 -5.09 -9.74
N ARG A 21 -12.36 -5.41 -10.28
CA ARG A 21 -11.28 -5.95 -9.45
C ARG A 21 -10.71 -4.92 -8.49
N LEU A 22 -10.60 -3.66 -8.90
CA LEU A 22 -10.11 -2.58 -8.03
C LEU A 22 -11.09 -2.34 -6.88
N GLU A 23 -12.39 -2.27 -7.18
CA GLU A 23 -13.46 -2.16 -6.19
C GLU A 23 -13.44 -3.33 -5.20
N LEU A 24 -13.35 -4.56 -5.69
CA LEU A 24 -13.25 -5.73 -4.82
C LEU A 24 -11.98 -5.74 -3.96
N VAL A 25 -10.84 -5.26 -4.50
CA VAL A 25 -9.60 -5.12 -3.71
C VAL A 25 -9.80 -4.11 -2.57
N GLU A 26 -10.48 -2.99 -2.83
CA GLU A 26 -10.82 -1.99 -1.82
C GLU A 26 -11.73 -2.59 -0.74
N GLU A 27 -12.82 -3.26 -1.13
CA GLU A 27 -13.74 -3.91 -0.19
C GLU A 27 -13.06 -4.97 0.70
N LEU A 28 -12.19 -5.78 0.10
CA LEU A 28 -11.42 -6.78 0.84
C LEU A 28 -10.43 -6.12 1.80
N TRP A 29 -9.79 -5.03 1.38
CA TRP A 29 -8.87 -4.27 2.23
C TRP A 29 -9.60 -3.65 3.43
N ASP A 30 -10.77 -3.06 3.22
CA ASP A 30 -11.60 -2.50 4.28
C ASP A 30 -12.09 -3.58 5.27
N SER A 31 -12.50 -4.74 4.76
CA SER A 31 -12.88 -5.88 5.61
C SER A 31 -11.71 -6.34 6.49
N ILE A 32 -10.51 -6.43 5.93
CA ILE A 32 -9.30 -6.80 6.69
C ILE A 32 -9.00 -5.74 7.75
N ALA A 33 -9.08 -4.46 7.40
CA ALA A 33 -8.84 -3.37 8.35
C ALA A 33 -9.85 -3.36 9.51
N ALA A 34 -11.10 -3.73 9.25
CA ALA A 34 -12.15 -3.83 10.27
C ALA A 34 -11.94 -5.04 11.21
N ASP A 35 -11.46 -6.16 10.67
CA ASP A 35 -11.23 -7.39 11.44
C ASP A 35 -9.86 -7.42 12.13
N ALA A 36 -8.89 -6.66 11.61
CA ALA A 36 -7.58 -6.52 12.23
C ALA A 36 -7.74 -5.82 13.58
N ALA A 37 -7.24 -6.47 14.64
CA ALA A 37 -7.03 -5.75 15.89
C ALA A 37 -6.15 -4.52 15.55
N PRO A 38 -6.46 -3.32 16.06
CA PRO A 38 -5.66 -2.13 15.78
C PRO A 38 -4.23 -2.43 16.24
N GLU A 39 -3.36 -2.72 15.27
CA GLU A 39 -1.95 -2.81 15.54
C GLU A 39 -1.55 -1.38 15.89
N PRO A 40 -1.03 -1.13 17.11
CA PRO A 40 -0.67 0.22 17.47
C PRO A 40 0.33 0.72 16.44
N GLU A 41 -0.05 1.78 15.71
CA GLU A 41 0.87 2.44 14.80
C GLU A 41 2.17 2.67 15.54
N SER A 42 3.29 2.18 15.00
CA SER A 42 4.57 2.37 15.65
C SER A 42 4.80 3.86 15.82
N ALA A 43 4.76 4.36 17.06
CA ALA A 43 4.91 5.78 17.36
C ALA A 43 6.20 6.36 16.75
N ALA A 44 7.22 5.51 16.59
CA ALA A 44 8.45 5.87 15.89
C ALA A 44 8.23 6.12 14.38
N VAL A 45 7.43 5.30 13.71
CA VAL A 45 7.09 5.49 12.29
C VAL A 45 6.26 6.75 12.11
N VAL A 46 5.26 6.97 12.96
CA VAL A 46 4.41 8.17 12.93
C VAL A 46 5.28 9.43 13.10
N ALA A 47 6.17 9.46 14.09
CA ALA A 47 7.06 10.60 14.32
C ALA A 47 7.97 10.89 13.09
N ILE A 48 8.50 9.85 12.44
CA ILE A 48 9.31 10.02 11.22
C ILE A 48 8.47 10.60 10.07
N LEU A 49 7.23 10.14 9.91
CA LEU A 49 6.32 10.65 8.88
C LEU A 49 5.96 12.12 9.13
N GLU A 50 5.65 12.48 10.38
CA GLU A 50 5.38 13.86 10.77
C GLU A 50 6.58 14.78 10.52
N GLU A 51 7.79 14.34 10.89
CA GLU A 51 9.03 15.07 10.65
C GLU A 51 9.25 15.31 9.15
N ARG A 52 9.17 14.25 8.33
CA ARG A 52 9.33 14.35 6.86
C ARG A 52 8.28 15.26 6.23
N MET A 53 7.04 15.20 6.73
CA MET A 53 5.96 16.06 6.26
C MET A 53 6.22 17.53 6.63
N ALA A 54 6.72 17.81 7.83
CA ALA A 54 7.08 19.16 8.25
C ALA A 54 8.24 19.73 7.41
N GLN A 55 9.26 18.91 7.13
CA GLN A 55 10.37 19.27 6.24
C GLN A 55 9.87 19.62 4.83
N TYR A 56 9.02 18.78 4.24
CA TYR A 56 8.45 19.03 2.91
C TYR A 56 7.57 20.30 2.87
N ARG A 57 6.81 20.59 3.94
CA ARG A 57 6.03 21.82 4.03
C ARG A 57 6.91 23.08 4.11
N ALA A 58 8.06 22.98 4.78
CA ALA A 58 9.02 24.08 4.88
C ALA A 58 9.83 24.27 3.59
N ASP A 59 10.16 23.17 2.91
CA ASP A 59 10.88 23.15 1.64
C ASP A 59 10.27 22.12 0.68
N PRO A 60 9.35 22.53 -0.21
CA PRO A 60 8.75 21.61 -1.19
C PRO A 60 9.76 20.98 -2.16
N ALA A 61 10.97 21.55 -2.31
CA ALA A 61 12.03 20.98 -3.13
C ALA A 61 12.74 19.80 -2.44
N SER A 62 12.49 19.56 -1.15
CA SER A 62 13.04 18.42 -0.41
C SER A 62 12.39 17.09 -0.83
N GLY A 63 11.27 17.13 -1.54
CA GLY A 63 10.59 15.96 -2.09
C GLY A 63 11.15 15.55 -3.45
N ILE A 64 10.89 14.30 -3.83
CA ILE A 64 11.15 13.81 -5.19
C ILE A 64 9.83 13.64 -5.94
N SER A 65 9.88 13.74 -7.27
CA SER A 65 8.71 13.45 -8.08
C SER A 65 8.33 11.97 -7.98
N TRP A 66 7.08 11.65 -8.27
CA TRP A 66 6.62 10.27 -8.34
C TRP A 66 7.40 9.45 -9.39
N GLU A 67 7.76 10.06 -10.51
CA GLU A 67 8.57 9.41 -11.54
C GLU A 67 9.95 9.00 -11.02
N GLU A 68 10.58 9.90 -10.26
CA GLU A 68 11.89 9.66 -9.64
C GLU A 68 11.81 8.60 -8.53
N ALA A 69 10.80 8.67 -7.66
CA ALA A 69 10.55 7.65 -6.64
C ALA A 69 10.37 6.26 -7.28
N ARG A 70 9.56 6.17 -8.34
CA ARG A 70 9.33 4.92 -9.09
C ARG A 70 10.58 4.43 -9.81
N ARG A 71 11.49 5.33 -10.21
CA ARG A 71 12.78 4.94 -10.79
C ARG A 71 13.63 4.24 -9.74
N LEU A 72 13.79 4.84 -8.57
CA LEU A 72 14.55 4.27 -7.45
C LEU A 72 14.01 2.90 -7.01
N MET A 73 12.69 2.75 -6.86
CA MET A 73 12.07 1.48 -6.44
C MET A 73 12.21 0.32 -7.45
N ARG A 74 12.57 0.60 -8.71
CA ARG A 74 12.77 -0.42 -9.75
C ARG A 74 14.24 -0.79 -9.95
N GLU A 75 15.15 -0.01 -9.37
CA GLU A 75 16.60 -0.23 -9.43
C GLU A 75 17.11 -1.07 -8.23
N ASP A 76 16.25 -1.34 -7.23
CA ASP A 76 16.44 -2.28 -6.10
C ASP A 76 15.84 -3.67 -6.38
#